data_AF-A0A8H3WNS3-F1
#
_entry.id   AF-A0A8H3WNS3-F1
#
_cell.length_a   1.000
_cell.length_b   1.000
_cell.length_c   1.000
_cell.angle_alpha   90.00
_cell.angle_beta   90.00
_cell.angle_gamma   90.00
#
_symmetry.space_group_name_H-M   'P 1'
#
loop_
_entity.id
_entity.type
_entity.pdbx_description
1 polymer ?
#
loop_
_entity_poly.entity_id
_entity_poly.type
_entity_poly.pdbx_seq_one_letter_code
_entity_poly.pdbx_strand_id
1 'polypeptide(L)'
;MSSNGILMKAPAMLPQFVSAGVGILAFLILCFSLNAAYNIWFHPLSKYPGPRWQAASRLPCTIQIFRGTATQNTARLHELYGHAVRITPNTLSFTSSQAWDDIYGLRRQNGRGNFPKDPSFYMTPPGEADTIVRDIWLGIDSNES
;
A
#
# COMPACT_ATOMS: atom_id res chain seq x y z
N MET A 1 -31.29 38.74 56.21
CA MET A 1 -30.75 37.36 56.08
C MET A 1 -31.17 36.81 54.71
N SER A 2 -30.36 37.03 53.68
CA SER A 2 -30.59 36.45 52.34
C SER A 2 -29.56 35.35 52.14
N SER A 3 -30.00 34.10 52.25
CA SER A 3 -29.16 32.93 51.98
C SER A 3 -29.02 32.77 50.47
N ASN A 4 -27.95 33.34 49.90
CA ASN A 4 -27.56 33.05 48.54
C ASN A 4 -26.84 31.70 48.53
N GLY A 5 -27.63 30.63 48.48
CA GLY A 5 -27.15 29.27 48.30
C GLY A 5 -26.34 29.18 47.02
N ILE A 6 -25.05 28.95 47.20
CA ILE A 6 -24.03 28.74 46.17
C ILE A 6 -24.51 27.62 45.25
N LEU A 7 -24.94 28.01 44.04
CA LEU A 7 -25.26 27.11 42.96
C LEU A 7 -23.94 26.48 42.47
N MET A 8 -23.59 25.31 43.04
CA MET A 8 -22.48 24.49 42.54
C MET A 8 -22.76 24.10 41.10
N LYS A 9 -22.18 24.86 40.16
CA LYS A 9 -22.15 24.51 38.74
C LYS A 9 -21.27 23.26 38.63
N ALA A 10 -21.89 22.10 38.37
CA ALA A 10 -21.16 20.84 38.14
C ALA A 10 -20.05 21.06 37.11
N PRO A 11 -18.83 20.53 37.31
CA PRO A 11 -17.73 20.78 36.40
C PRO A 11 -18.06 20.16 35.04
N ALA A 12 -18.13 21.01 34.02
CA ALA A 12 -18.34 20.65 32.63
C ALA A 12 -17.11 19.91 32.04
N MET A 13 -16.72 18.80 32.66
CA MET A 13 -15.58 17.96 32.25
C MET A 13 -15.97 16.97 31.15
N LEU A 14 -17.23 16.53 31.10
CA LEU A 14 -17.76 15.61 30.09
C LEU A 14 -17.76 16.13 28.63
N PRO A 15 -18.07 17.42 28.31
CA PRO A 15 -18.08 17.89 26.91
C PRO A 15 -16.67 18.02 26.30
N GLN A 16 -15.62 18.09 27.12
CA GLN A 16 -14.25 18.29 26.65
C GLN A 16 -13.69 17.04 25.98
N PHE A 17 -13.98 15.86 26.53
CA PHE A 17 -13.61 14.57 25.92
C PHE A 17 -14.38 14.29 24.63
N VAL A 18 -15.65 14.66 24.57
CA VAL A 18 -16.46 14.52 23.34
C VAL A 18 -15.95 15.45 22.25
N SER A 19 -15.65 16.71 22.58
CA SER A 19 -15.05 17.67 21.64
C SER A 19 -13.67 17.21 21.14
N ALA A 20 -12.83 16.67 22.03
CA ALA A 20 -11.52 16.14 21.67
C ALA A 20 -11.65 14.91 20.75
N GLY A 21 -12.57 13.99 21.05
CA GLY A 21 -12.82 12.81 20.22
C GLY A 21 -13.32 13.16 18.81
N VAL A 22 -14.22 14.13 18.69
CA VAL A 22 -14.68 14.65 17.39
C VAL A 22 -13.54 15.31 16.61
N GLY A 23 -12.68 16.08 17.29
CA GLY A 23 -11.51 16.70 16.67
C GLY A 23 -10.51 15.66 16.12
N ILE A 24 -10.22 14.61 16.89
CA ILE A 24 -9.35 13.51 16.47
C ILE A 24 -9.95 12.79 15.26
N LEU A 25 -11.24 12.47 15.30
CA LEU A 25 -11.91 11.79 14.18
C LEU A 25 -11.89 12.64 12.91
N ALA A 26 -12.17 13.94 13.02
CA ALA A 26 -12.12 14.86 11.89
C ALA A 26 -10.70 14.98 11.31
N PHE A 27 -9.67 15.03 12.15
CA PHE A 27 -8.27 15.05 11.72
C PHE A 27 -7.86 13.77 11.00
N LEU A 28 -8.26 12.60 11.52
CA LEU A 28 -7.98 11.32 10.87
C LEU A 28 -8.66 11.21 9.50
N ILE A 29 -9.92 11.65 9.40
CA ILE A 29 -10.66 11.69 8.13
C ILE A 29 -9.95 12.62 7.15
N LEU A 30 -9.55 13.82 7.58
CA LEU A 30 -8.83 14.78 6.75
C LEU A 30 -7.50 14.19 6.22
N CYS A 31 -6.69 13.61 7.11
CA CYS A 31 -5.44 12.95 6.74
C CYS A 31 -5.65 11.79 5.76
N PHE A 32 -6.70 10.99 5.95
CA PHE A 32 -7.05 9.90 5.04
C PHE A 32 -7.47 10.43 3.67
N SER A 33 -8.33 11.45 3.62
CA SER A 33 -8.79 12.07 2.37
C SER A 33 -7.65 12.73 1.59
N LEU A 34 -6.73 13.41 2.28
CA LEU A 34 -5.54 14.02 1.65
C LEU A 34 -4.61 12.96 1.06
N ASN A 35 -4.32 11.88 1.80
CA ASN A 35 -3.51 10.78 1.30
C ASN A 35 -4.19 10.06 0.12
N ALA A 36 -5.50 9.83 0.17
CA ALA A 36 -6.25 9.25 -0.93
C ALA A 36 -6.20 10.14 -2.18
N ALA A 37 -6.38 11.44 -2.03
CA ALA A 37 -6.28 12.40 -3.13
C ALA A 37 -4.88 12.42 -3.73
N TYR A 38 -3.83 12.44 -2.89
CA TYR A 38 -2.44 12.33 -3.34
C TYR A 38 -2.18 11.04 -4.13
N ASN A 39 -2.65 9.90 -3.60
CA ASN A 39 -2.45 8.59 -4.23
C ASN A 39 -3.17 8.43 -5.58
N ILE A 40 -4.30 9.11 -5.77
CA ILE A 40 -5.04 9.07 -7.03
C ILE A 40 -4.40 9.99 -8.07
N TRP A 41 -4.04 11.23 -7.70
CA TRP A 41 -3.70 12.28 -8.67
C TRP A 41 -2.20 12.54 -8.82
N PHE A 42 -1.45 12.57 -7.73
CA PHE A 42 -0.04 12.97 -7.72
C PHE A 42 0.92 11.79 -7.65
N HIS A 43 0.41 10.59 -7.41
CA HIS A 43 1.24 9.39 -7.37
C HIS A 43 1.80 9.06 -8.76
N PRO A 44 3.07 8.67 -8.91
CA PRO A 44 3.67 8.35 -10.21
C PRO A 44 2.95 7.19 -10.94
N LEU A 45 2.30 6.28 -10.18
CA LEU A 45 1.47 5.20 -10.73
C LEU A 45 0.04 5.64 -11.13
N SER A 46 -0.32 6.93 -11.04
CA SER A 46 -1.61 7.46 -11.51
C SER A 46 -1.79 7.36 -13.03
N LYS A 47 -0.69 7.23 -13.77
CA LYS A 47 -0.67 7.04 -15.23
C LYS A 47 -1.30 5.72 -15.66
N TYR A 48 -1.36 4.74 -14.77
CA TYR A 48 -1.90 3.43 -15.09
C TYR A 48 -3.42 3.38 -14.85
N PRO A 49 -4.19 2.82 -15.79
CA PRO A 49 -5.63 2.76 -15.66
C PRO A 49 -6.04 1.85 -14.49
N GLY A 50 -7.12 2.20 -13.80
CA GLY A 50 -7.66 1.39 -12.72
C GLY A 50 -8.78 2.09 -11.91
N PRO A 51 -9.53 1.33 -11.12
CA PRO A 51 -10.62 1.88 -10.31
C PRO A 51 -10.09 2.79 -9.20
N ARG A 52 -10.64 4.01 -9.12
CA ARG A 52 -10.21 5.06 -8.17
C ARG A 52 -10.19 4.62 -6.71
N TRP A 53 -11.08 3.69 -6.32
CA TRP A 53 -11.17 3.17 -4.96
C TRP A 53 -9.96 2.29 -4.59
N GLN A 54 -9.43 1.52 -5.55
CA GLN A 54 -8.21 0.74 -5.37
C GLN A 54 -6.95 1.61 -5.43
N ALA A 55 -7.00 2.72 -6.15
CA ALA A 55 -5.94 3.73 -6.12
C ALA A 55 -5.91 4.52 -4.80
N ALA A 56 -7.07 4.74 -4.17
CA ALA A 56 -7.19 5.49 -2.92
C ALA A 56 -6.65 4.73 -1.70
N SER A 57 -6.96 3.44 -1.59
CA SER A 57 -6.66 2.66 -0.38
C SER A 57 -6.46 1.17 -0.68
N ARG A 58 -5.75 0.47 0.21
CA ARG A 58 -5.59 -1.00 0.15
C ARG A 58 -6.86 -1.75 0.62
N LEU A 59 -7.78 -1.06 1.28
CA LEU A 59 -8.98 -1.66 1.90
C LEU A 59 -9.84 -2.48 0.93
N PRO A 60 -10.17 -2.02 -0.29
CA PRO A 60 -10.99 -2.80 -1.21
C PRO A 60 -10.33 -4.12 -1.58
N CYS A 61 -9.00 -4.10 -1.81
CA CYS A 61 -8.23 -5.31 -2.11
C CYS A 61 -8.27 -6.28 -0.92
N THR A 62 -8.06 -5.78 0.30
CA THR A 62 -8.16 -6.58 1.53
C THR A 62 -9.54 -7.23 1.69
N ILE A 63 -10.62 -6.48 1.47
CA ILE A 63 -11.99 -7.02 1.52
C ILE A 63 -12.19 -8.09 0.45
N GLN A 64 -11.69 -7.88 -0.77
CA GLN A 64 -11.78 -8.87 -1.85
C GLN A 64 -10.99 -10.14 -1.53
N ILE A 65 -9.83 -10.02 -0.89
CA ILE A 65 -9.02 -11.16 -0.42
C ILE A 65 -9.79 -11.94 0.65
N PHE A 66 -10.34 -11.26 1.66
CA PHE A 66 -11.14 -11.92 2.71
C PHE A 66 -12.38 -12.62 2.15
N ARG A 67 -12.97 -12.08 1.07
CA ARG A 67 -14.11 -12.70 0.38
C ARG A 67 -13.70 -13.78 -0.63
N GLY A 68 -12.41 -13.98 -0.87
CA GLY A 68 -11.90 -14.93 -1.88
C GLY A 68 -12.19 -14.52 -3.33
N THR A 69 -12.53 -13.25 -3.59
CA THR A 69 -12.93 -12.75 -4.94
C THR A 69 -11.84 -11.89 -5.60
N ALA A 70 -10.66 -11.76 -5.00
CA ALA A 70 -9.59 -10.89 -5.48
C ALA A 70 -9.10 -11.27 -6.89
N THR A 71 -8.89 -12.55 -7.17
CA THR A 71 -8.44 -13.05 -8.48
C THR A 71 -9.47 -12.81 -9.57
N GLN A 72 -10.74 -13.13 -9.31
CA GLN A 72 -11.86 -12.90 -10.24
C GLN A 72 -12.03 -11.42 -10.57
N ASN A 73 -11.97 -10.56 -9.55
CA ASN A 73 -12.04 -9.12 -9.75
C ASN A 73 -10.84 -8.60 -10.54
N THR A 74 -9.64 -9.11 -10.28
CA THR A 74 -8.43 -8.72 -11.02
C THR A 74 -8.54 -9.12 -12.49
N ALA A 75 -9.01 -10.33 -12.80
CA ALA A 75 -9.28 -10.76 -14.18
C ALA A 75 -10.28 -9.83 -14.88
N ARG A 76 -11.41 -9.52 -14.23
CA ARG A 76 -12.41 -8.59 -14.76
C ARG A 76 -11.84 -7.19 -14.98
N LEU A 77 -10.95 -6.73 -14.11
CA LEU A 77 -10.29 -5.43 -14.27
C LEU A 77 -9.35 -5.43 -15.49
N HIS A 78 -8.64 -6.53 -15.74
CA HIS A 78 -7.84 -6.69 -16.95
C HIS A 78 -8.68 -6.76 -18.23
N GLU A 79 -9.88 -7.32 -18.19
CA GLU A 79 -10.83 -7.27 -19.31
C GLU A 79 -11.29 -5.84 -19.62
N LEU A 80 -11.47 -5.01 -18.60
CA LEU A 80 -11.98 -3.63 -18.75
C LEU A 80 -10.90 -2.61 -19.10
N TYR A 81 -9.73 -2.71 -18.47
CA TYR A 81 -8.67 -1.69 -18.56
C TYR A 81 -7.44 -2.15 -19.36
N GLY A 82 -7.37 -3.44 -19.74
CA GLY A 82 -6.32 -4.00 -20.57
C GLY A 82 -5.16 -4.62 -19.79
N HIS A 83 -3.97 -4.58 -20.38
CA HIS A 83 -2.84 -5.40 -19.94
C HIS A 83 -2.17 -4.96 -18.63
N ALA A 84 -2.33 -3.71 -18.21
CA ALA A 84 -1.72 -3.17 -17.01
C ALA A 84 -2.76 -2.43 -16.18
N VAL A 85 -3.04 -2.93 -14.97
CA VAL A 85 -4.12 -2.38 -14.11
C VAL A 85 -3.64 -2.17 -12.69
N ARG A 86 -4.07 -1.05 -12.10
CA ARG A 86 -3.78 -0.72 -10.70
C ARG A 86 -4.76 -1.42 -9.76
N ILE A 87 -4.23 -2.37 -8.98
CA ILE A 87 -4.99 -3.18 -8.02
C ILE A 87 -4.92 -2.65 -6.58
N THR A 88 -3.84 -1.93 -6.23
CA THR A 88 -3.69 -1.23 -4.95
C THR A 88 -2.93 0.09 -5.18
N PRO A 89 -2.82 0.98 -4.17
CA PRO A 89 -2.10 2.25 -4.34
C PRO A 89 -0.66 2.06 -4.81
N ASN A 90 0.00 0.99 -4.35
CA ASN A 90 1.42 0.74 -4.59
C ASN A 90 1.68 -0.52 -5.43
N THR A 91 0.64 -1.15 -5.99
CA THR A 91 0.78 -2.42 -6.74
C THR A 91 0.00 -2.37 -8.05
N LEU A 92 0.68 -2.81 -9.11
CA LEU A 92 0.13 -3.00 -10.45
C LEU A 92 0.08 -4.50 -10.75
N SER A 93 -0.96 -4.91 -11.47
CA SER A 93 -1.06 -6.24 -12.06
C SER A 93 -0.85 -6.12 -13.56
N PHE A 94 -0.14 -7.09 -14.13
CA PHE A 94 0.21 -7.14 -15.55
C PHE A 94 -0.17 -8.50 -16.14
N THR A 95 -0.68 -8.52 -17.37
CA THR A 95 -1.02 -9.75 -18.11
C THR A 95 -0.24 -9.91 -19.41
N SER A 96 0.61 -8.95 -19.78
CA SER A 96 1.41 -9.02 -21.01
C SER A 96 2.63 -9.93 -20.88
N SER A 97 2.94 -10.71 -21.93
CA SER A 97 4.15 -11.55 -22.00
C SER A 97 5.44 -10.75 -21.82
N GLN A 98 5.52 -9.54 -22.39
CA GLN A 98 6.70 -8.68 -22.26
C GLN A 98 6.98 -8.30 -20.80
N ALA A 99 5.94 -7.95 -20.03
CA ALA A 99 6.12 -7.65 -18.61
C ALA A 99 6.59 -8.86 -17.81
N TRP A 100 6.21 -10.08 -18.21
CA TRP A 100 6.72 -11.29 -17.58
C TRP A 100 8.24 -11.41 -17.76
N ASP A 101 8.73 -11.25 -18.99
CA ASP A 101 10.16 -11.30 -19.29
C ASP A 101 10.92 -10.12 -18.65
N ASP A 102 10.32 -8.93 -18.59
CA ASP A 102 10.94 -7.76 -17.97
C ASP A 102 11.08 -7.86 -16.44
N ILE A 103 10.11 -8.51 -15.77
CA ILE A 103 10.04 -8.65 -14.30
C ILE A 103 10.75 -9.92 -13.83
N TYR A 104 10.47 -11.06 -14.47
CA TYR A 104 10.95 -12.38 -14.06
C TYR A 104 12.06 -12.93 -14.95
N GLY A 105 12.24 -12.39 -16.16
CA GLY A 105 13.32 -12.82 -17.04
C GLY A 105 14.69 -12.57 -16.43
N LEU A 106 15.62 -13.49 -16.71
CA LEU A 106 17.00 -13.37 -16.28
C LEU A 106 17.66 -12.17 -16.94
N ARG A 107 17.81 -11.07 -16.19
CA ARG A 107 18.56 -9.90 -16.66
C ARG A 107 20.05 -10.19 -16.63
N ARG A 108 20.58 -10.70 -17.75
CA ARG A 108 22.04 -10.82 -18.00
C ARG A 108 22.63 -9.64 -18.75
N GLN A 109 21.81 -8.88 -19.49
CA GLN A 109 22.30 -7.71 -20.22
C GLN A 109 22.38 -6.51 -19.27
N ASN A 110 23.60 -6.00 -19.06
CA ASN A 110 23.96 -4.70 -18.46
C ASN A 110 24.31 -4.70 -16.95
N GLY A 111 24.69 -5.84 -16.34
CA GLY A 111 25.17 -5.87 -14.94
C GLY A 111 24.12 -5.44 -13.89
N ARG A 112 22.85 -5.35 -14.27
CA ARG A 112 21.74 -5.09 -13.36
C ARG A 112 21.07 -6.41 -13.05
N GLY A 113 21.23 -6.89 -11.82
CA GLY A 113 20.59 -8.13 -11.39
C GLY A 113 19.07 -8.11 -11.41
N ASN A 114 18.50 -9.29 -11.10
CA ASN A 114 17.05 -9.47 -11.06
C ASN A 114 16.41 -8.47 -10.09
N PHE A 115 15.14 -8.15 -10.34
CA PHE A 115 14.38 -7.30 -9.42
C PHE A 115 14.40 -7.92 -8.00
N PRO A 116 14.70 -7.12 -6.96
CA PRO A 116 14.67 -7.62 -5.60
C PRO A 116 13.25 -8.06 -5.28
N LYS A 117 13.13 -9.26 -4.69
CA LYS A 117 11.87 -9.76 -4.17
C LYS A 117 11.42 -8.87 -3.01
N ASP A 118 10.12 -8.64 -2.90
CA ASP A 118 9.54 -7.85 -1.81
C ASP A 118 9.86 -8.50 -0.45
N PRO A 119 10.60 -7.82 0.45
CA PRO A 119 10.97 -8.37 1.75
C PRO A 119 9.78 -8.70 2.64
N SER A 120 8.62 -8.07 2.41
CA SER A 120 7.40 -8.36 3.18
C SER A 120 6.81 -9.75 2.89
N PHE A 121 7.10 -10.31 1.70
CA PHE A 121 6.69 -11.67 1.31
C PHE A 121 7.84 -12.67 1.41
N TYR A 122 9.08 -12.22 1.27
CA TYR A 122 10.28 -13.04 1.24
C TYR A 122 11.28 -12.53 2.29
N MET A 123 10.90 -12.64 3.56
CA MET A 123 11.74 -12.25 4.68
C MET A 123 12.91 -13.24 4.82
N THR A 124 14.14 -12.72 4.87
CA THR A 124 15.32 -13.54 5.17
C THR A 124 15.36 -13.82 6.67
N PRO A 125 15.50 -15.08 7.12
CA PRO A 125 15.65 -15.38 8.53
C PRO A 125 16.90 -14.71 9.11
N PRO A 126 16.84 -14.18 10.34
CA PRO A 126 18.00 -13.54 10.97
C PRO A 126 19.12 -14.57 11.18
N GLY A 127 20.26 -14.36 10.53
CA GLY A 127 21.43 -15.24 10.62
C GLY A 127 21.56 -16.25 9.48
N GLU A 128 20.63 -16.29 8.54
CA GLU A 128 20.78 -17.07 7.30
C GLU A 128 21.63 -16.27 6.31
N ALA A 129 22.71 -16.90 5.82
CA ALA A 129 23.46 -16.37 4.68
C ALA A 129 22.49 -16.13 3.53
N ASP A 130 22.65 -15.00 2.84
CA ASP A 130 21.90 -14.74 1.62
C ASP A 130 22.02 -15.98 0.74
N THR A 131 20.90 -16.70 0.55
CA THR A 131 20.82 -18.03 -0.05
C THR A 131 21.91 -18.29 -1.10
N ILE A 132 22.49 -19.50 -1.20
CA ILE A 132 23.58 -19.85 -2.15
C ILE A 132 23.41 -19.24 -3.56
N VAL A 133 22.17 -19.10 -4.04
CA VAL A 133 21.81 -18.43 -5.30
C VAL A 133 22.23 -16.95 -5.35
N ARG A 134 22.09 -16.19 -4.27
CA ARG A 134 22.55 -14.79 -4.12
C ARG A 134 24.06 -14.67 -4.00
N ASP A 135 24.73 -15.55 -3.24
CA ASP A 135 26.20 -15.54 -3.14
C ASP A 135 26.86 -15.87 -4.48
N ILE A 136 26.28 -16.78 -5.27
CA ILE A 136 26.73 -17.03 -6.65
C ILE A 136 26.47 -15.80 -7.53
N TRP A 137 25.38 -15.07 -7.30
CA TRP A 137 25.05 -13.87 -8.07
C TRP A 137 25.98 -12.69 -7.75
N LEU A 138 26.26 -12.44 -6.47
CA LEU A 138 27.12 -11.34 -6.00
C LEU A 138 28.61 -11.67 -6.16
N GLY A 139 28.99 -12.95 -6.12
CA GLY A 139 30.39 -13.40 -6.29
C GLY A 139 30.87 -13.41 -7.74
N ILE A 140 29.96 -13.48 -8.72
CA ILE A 140 30.31 -13.34 -10.15
C ILE A 140 30.65 -11.88 -10.49
N ASP A 141 29.96 -10.91 -9.89
CA ASP A 141 30.21 -9.48 -10.12
C ASP A 141 31.54 -8.98 -9.50
N SER A 142 32.07 -9.67 -8.47
CA SER A 142 33.35 -9.29 -7.83
C SER A 142 34.62 -9.82 -8.52
N ASN A 143 34.48 -10.69 -9.52
CA ASN A 143 35.62 -11.35 -10.18
C ASN A 143 35.90 -10.81 -11.61
N GLU A 144 35.26 -9.72 -12.01
CA GLU A 144 35.48 -9.04 -13.30
C GLU A 144 36.13 -7.64 -13.17
N SER A 145 36.93 -7.40 -12.12
CA SER A 145 37.80 -6.21 -12.00
C SER A 145 39.26 -6.52 -12.25
#